data_AF-A0A1F3N9W4-F1
#
_entry.id   AF-A0A1F3N9W4-F1
#
_cell.length_a   1.000
_cell.length_b   1.000
_cell.length_c   1.000
_cell.angle_alpha   90.00
_cell.angle_beta   90.00
_cell.angle_gamma   90.00
#
_symmetry.space_group_name_H-M   'P 1'
#
loop_
_entity.id
_entity.type
_entity.pdbx_description
1 polymer ?
#
loop_
_entity_poly.entity_id
_entity_poly.type
_entity_poly.pdbx_seq_one_letter_code
_entity_poly.pdbx_strand_id
1 'polypeptide(L)'
;MTKELNELTAEELGKLFPINIVGYKPEWKDLYHLEEQKIREAIGKNIFKIQHIGSTAVPGLSAKPTIDILVEIYEETNNELLISNLKETGYQYTQKPENPPPHMMFMKGYTPEGLTGQTYHIHVRYPCDWDEPVFRDYLIKNPEKAREYENLKKKLAEKYRNDREEYTNKKTNFIKETMTEARNGKTAIVFGSTGLVGRELVNELLLQSGFNKIKAVARREVPVSDPRLEIILLENYSQLTEFKDKLNADIYFCCIGTTIKIAGTKEKFRQVDLEIPERIALLAESLSVPNLVIISSIGASDHSSNFYLKIKGEMEKSVREVYKGNLKIVRPSLLMGNREEFRFGEKVSIVFMNMFGRLFAGPLKKYKGIKARDVAKAMIKAVQFPAEKVIFDSGELQDLVK
;
A
#
# COMPACT_ATOMS: atom_id res chain seq x y z
N MET A 1 18.31 -8.92 -46.20
CA MET A 1 18.09 -9.45 -44.84
C MET A 1 17.18 -8.47 -44.12
N THR A 2 16.02 -8.92 -43.67
CA THR A 2 15.11 -8.13 -42.84
C THR A 2 15.82 -7.87 -41.50
N LYS A 3 15.84 -6.62 -41.03
CA LYS A 3 16.42 -6.28 -39.71
C LYS A 3 15.63 -7.01 -38.62
N GLU A 4 16.32 -7.45 -37.57
CA GLU A 4 15.67 -7.96 -36.37
C GLU A 4 14.95 -6.83 -35.63
N LEU A 5 13.90 -7.14 -34.85
CA LEU A 5 13.06 -6.12 -34.20
C LEU A 5 13.82 -5.18 -33.26
N ASN A 6 14.87 -5.68 -32.62
CA ASN A 6 15.74 -4.93 -31.72
C ASN A 6 16.72 -3.98 -32.46
N GLU A 7 16.84 -4.10 -33.77
CA GLU A 7 17.71 -3.26 -34.63
C GLU A 7 16.92 -2.14 -35.32
N LEU A 8 15.60 -2.14 -35.21
CA LEU A 8 14.72 -1.12 -35.79
C LEU A 8 14.73 0.15 -34.93
N THR A 9 14.81 1.29 -35.60
CA THR A 9 14.62 2.61 -34.98
C THR A 9 13.17 2.78 -34.49
N ALA A 10 12.95 3.73 -33.58
CA ALA A 10 11.60 4.05 -33.09
C ALA A 10 10.63 4.42 -34.24
N GLU A 11 11.12 5.11 -35.27
CA GLU A 11 10.33 5.46 -36.45
C GLU A 11 9.97 4.22 -37.31
N GLU A 12 10.94 3.32 -37.53
CA GLU A 12 10.70 2.06 -38.24
C GLU A 12 9.69 1.17 -37.49
N LEU A 13 9.83 1.05 -36.16
CA LEU A 13 8.87 0.34 -35.30
C LEU A 13 7.47 0.99 -35.32
N GLY A 14 7.43 2.31 -35.38
CA GLY A 14 6.20 3.08 -35.46
C GLY A 14 5.43 2.85 -36.77
N LYS A 15 6.15 2.76 -37.89
CA LYS A 15 5.59 2.40 -39.21
C LYS A 15 5.16 0.94 -39.27
N LEU A 16 5.95 0.03 -38.70
CA LEU A 16 5.65 -1.41 -38.71
C LEU A 16 4.46 -1.76 -37.81
N PHE A 17 4.29 -1.02 -36.70
CA PHE A 17 3.24 -1.28 -35.74
C PHE A 17 2.45 -0.02 -35.37
N PRO A 18 1.69 0.54 -36.33
CA PRO A 18 0.96 1.78 -36.13
C PRO A 18 -0.07 1.64 -35.01
N ILE A 19 -0.38 2.76 -34.36
CA ILE A 19 -1.37 2.84 -33.30
C ILE A 19 -2.75 2.70 -33.95
N ASN A 20 -3.41 1.59 -33.65
CA ASN A 20 -4.77 1.33 -34.07
C ASN A 20 -5.65 1.11 -32.83
N ILE A 21 -6.66 1.96 -32.65
CA ILE A 21 -7.62 1.84 -31.56
C ILE A 21 -8.86 1.14 -32.10
N VAL A 22 -9.19 -0.02 -31.52
CA VAL A 22 -10.36 -0.81 -31.88
C VAL A 22 -11.38 -0.77 -30.75
N GLY A 23 -12.65 -1.01 -31.09
CA GLY A 23 -13.73 -1.15 -30.11
C GLY A 23 -13.44 -2.29 -29.12
N TYR A 24 -14.02 -2.18 -27.92
CA TYR A 24 -13.86 -3.19 -26.88
C TYR A 24 -14.32 -4.57 -27.37
N LYS A 25 -13.54 -5.59 -27.00
CA LYS A 25 -13.79 -6.99 -27.34
C LYS A 25 -13.91 -7.82 -26.05
N PRO A 26 -15.07 -8.45 -25.80
CA PRO A 26 -15.26 -9.29 -24.61
C PRO A 26 -14.23 -10.43 -24.51
N GLU A 27 -13.76 -10.97 -25.64
CA GLU A 27 -12.79 -12.07 -25.67
C GLU A 27 -11.42 -11.72 -25.05
N TRP A 28 -11.09 -10.43 -24.87
CA TRP A 28 -9.85 -10.02 -24.22
C TRP A 28 -9.72 -10.55 -22.79
N LYS A 29 -10.84 -10.70 -22.08
CA LYS A 29 -10.84 -11.27 -20.72
C LYS A 29 -10.44 -12.75 -20.75
N ASP A 30 -10.97 -13.52 -21.69
CA ASP A 30 -10.69 -14.95 -21.81
C ASP A 30 -9.26 -15.19 -22.29
N LEU A 31 -8.79 -14.38 -23.24
CA LEU A 31 -7.40 -14.39 -23.70
C LEU A 31 -6.42 -14.04 -22.58
N TYR A 32 -6.77 -13.07 -21.72
CA TYR A 32 -5.99 -12.76 -20.53
C TYR A 32 -5.88 -13.97 -19.60
N HIS A 33 -6.99 -14.64 -19.27
CA HIS A 33 -6.97 -15.79 -18.37
C HIS A 33 -6.18 -16.98 -18.94
N LEU A 34 -6.26 -17.22 -20.25
CA LEU A 34 -5.48 -18.25 -20.91
C LEU A 34 -3.97 -17.93 -20.84
N GLU A 35 -3.58 -16.67 -21.04
CA GLU A 35 -2.17 -16.29 -20.97
C GLU A 35 -1.67 -16.21 -19.52
N GLU A 36 -2.51 -15.81 -18.56
CA GLU A 36 -2.23 -15.85 -17.12
C GLU A 36 -1.83 -17.27 -16.68
N GLN A 37 -2.53 -18.30 -17.14
CA GLN A 37 -2.19 -19.70 -16.83
C GLN A 37 -0.78 -20.07 -17.29
N LYS A 38 -0.41 -19.73 -18.53
CA LYS A 38 0.94 -19.98 -19.05
C LYS A 38 2.02 -19.25 -18.26
N ILE A 39 1.75 -18.01 -17.85
CA ILE A 39 2.67 -17.22 -17.02
C ILE A 39 2.83 -17.88 -15.64
N ARG A 40 1.74 -18.38 -15.06
CA ARG A 40 1.77 -19.11 -13.78
C ARG A 40 2.58 -20.39 -13.86
N GLU A 41 2.45 -21.13 -14.96
CA GLU A 41 3.26 -22.34 -15.22
C GLU A 41 4.75 -22.00 -15.37
N ALA A 42 5.08 -20.91 -16.08
CA ALA A 42 6.47 -20.52 -16.34
C ALA A 42 7.20 -19.97 -15.09
N ILE A 43 6.54 -19.16 -14.26
CA ILE A 43 7.18 -18.49 -13.10
C ILE A 43 6.96 -19.26 -11.80
N GLY A 44 5.84 -19.98 -11.67
CA GLY A 44 5.52 -20.81 -10.52
C GLY A 44 5.35 -20.03 -9.21
N LYS A 45 5.94 -20.57 -8.13
CA LYS A 45 5.75 -20.09 -6.75
C LYS A 45 6.31 -18.68 -6.46
N ASN A 46 7.08 -18.11 -7.39
CA ASN A 46 7.70 -16.79 -7.23
C ASN A 46 6.73 -15.64 -7.54
N ILE A 47 5.51 -15.95 -8.02
CA ILE A 47 4.45 -14.98 -8.26
C ILE A 47 3.80 -14.59 -6.94
N PHE A 48 3.81 -13.29 -6.64
CA PHE A 48 2.97 -12.69 -5.60
C PHE A 48 1.54 -12.50 -6.10
N LYS A 49 1.36 -11.92 -7.30
CA LYS A 49 0.04 -11.62 -7.88
C LYS A 49 0.13 -11.42 -9.39
N ILE A 50 -0.95 -11.72 -10.12
CA ILE A 50 -1.09 -11.38 -11.55
C ILE A 50 -2.39 -10.63 -11.73
N GLN A 51 -2.39 -9.59 -12.56
CA GLN A 51 -3.57 -8.76 -12.83
C GLN A 51 -3.64 -8.34 -14.31
N HIS A 52 -4.83 -8.39 -14.90
CA HIS A 52 -5.10 -7.77 -16.20
C HIS A 52 -5.12 -6.26 -16.03
N ILE A 53 -4.23 -5.53 -16.69
CA ILE A 53 -4.15 -4.07 -16.61
C ILE A 53 -4.35 -3.44 -18.00
N GLY A 54 -4.17 -2.11 -18.07
CA GLY A 54 -4.33 -1.38 -19.32
C GLY A 54 -5.79 -1.23 -19.74
N SER A 55 -5.98 -0.74 -20.97
CA SER A 55 -7.33 -0.41 -21.46
C SER A 55 -8.17 -1.64 -21.82
N THR A 56 -7.53 -2.75 -22.19
CA THR A 56 -8.24 -4.00 -22.54
C THR A 56 -8.88 -4.67 -21.33
N ALA A 57 -8.46 -4.29 -20.11
CA ALA A 57 -9.03 -4.73 -18.85
C ALA A 57 -10.29 -3.95 -18.41
N VAL A 58 -10.64 -2.86 -19.11
CA VAL A 58 -11.80 -2.01 -18.78
C VAL A 58 -12.95 -2.35 -19.74
N PRO A 59 -14.05 -2.97 -19.27
CA PRO A 59 -15.18 -3.33 -20.12
C PRO A 59 -15.77 -2.12 -20.86
N GLY A 60 -16.00 -2.28 -22.16
CA GLY A 60 -16.56 -1.23 -23.02
C GLY A 60 -15.58 -0.15 -23.50
N LEU A 61 -14.32 -0.16 -23.04
CA LEU A 61 -13.32 0.82 -23.43
C LEU A 61 -12.54 0.42 -24.69
N SER A 62 -12.57 1.25 -25.74
CA SER A 62 -11.76 1.05 -26.94
C SER A 62 -10.27 1.12 -26.61
N ALA A 63 -9.47 0.26 -27.22
CA ALA A 63 -8.05 0.08 -26.87
C ALA A 63 -7.20 -0.28 -28.08
N LYS A 64 -5.87 -0.15 -27.92
CA LYS A 64 -4.96 -0.95 -28.74
C LYS A 64 -5.24 -2.42 -28.42
N PRO A 65 -5.32 -3.33 -29.40
CA PRO A 65 -5.65 -4.73 -29.17
C PRO A 65 -4.45 -5.50 -28.58
N THR A 66 -3.83 -4.96 -27.53
CA THR A 66 -2.74 -5.57 -26.76
C THR A 66 -3.23 -5.82 -25.35
N ILE A 67 -3.03 -7.04 -24.84
CA ILE A 67 -3.39 -7.40 -23.47
C ILE A 67 -2.20 -7.07 -22.58
N ASP A 68 -2.35 -6.08 -21.71
CA ASP A 68 -1.34 -5.67 -20.75
C ASP A 68 -1.54 -6.45 -19.44
N ILE A 69 -0.48 -7.08 -18.94
CA ILE A 69 -0.53 -7.95 -17.75
C ILE A 69 0.52 -7.48 -16.75
N LEU A 70 0.09 -7.22 -15.52
CA LEU A 70 0.99 -6.94 -14.40
C LEU A 70 1.28 -8.26 -13.68
N VAL A 71 2.55 -8.58 -13.52
CA VAL A 71 3.04 -9.72 -12.74
C VAL A 71 3.89 -9.19 -11.59
N GLU A 72 3.40 -9.39 -10.39
CA GLU A 72 4.09 -9.03 -9.16
C GLU A 72 4.88 -10.25 -8.67
N ILE A 73 6.18 -10.09 -8.41
CA ILE A 73 7.08 -11.18 -7.97
C ILE A 73 7.68 -10.87 -6.60
N TYR A 74 8.10 -11.90 -5.87
CA TYR A 74 8.84 -11.70 -4.61
C TYR A 74 10.26 -11.19 -4.86
N GLU A 75 10.82 -10.43 -3.92
CA GLU A 75 12.19 -9.87 -4.03
C GLU A 75 13.27 -10.96 -4.13
N GLU A 76 13.03 -12.15 -3.58
CA GLU A 76 13.99 -13.27 -3.65
C GLU A 76 13.96 -14.03 -4.99
N THR A 77 13.15 -13.56 -5.96
CA THR A 77 13.02 -14.21 -7.27
C THR A 77 14.32 -14.12 -8.06
N ASN A 78 14.78 -15.26 -8.60
CA ASN A 78 15.88 -15.26 -9.55
C ASN A 78 15.42 -14.68 -10.90
N ASN A 79 15.83 -13.45 -11.18
CA ASN A 79 15.43 -12.71 -12.38
C ASN A 79 15.97 -13.34 -13.68
N GLU A 80 17.17 -13.92 -13.68
CA GLU A 80 17.74 -14.56 -14.87
C GLU A 80 16.92 -15.79 -15.27
N LEU A 81 16.55 -16.62 -14.29
CA LEU A 81 15.69 -17.78 -14.51
C LEU A 81 14.29 -17.35 -14.96
N LEU A 82 13.71 -16.32 -14.35
CA LEU A 82 12.41 -15.78 -14.77
C LEU A 82 12.44 -15.30 -16.23
N ILE A 83 13.48 -14.54 -16.62
CA ILE A 83 13.65 -14.06 -17.99
C ILE A 83 13.75 -15.25 -18.96
N SER A 84 14.53 -16.29 -18.61
CA SER A 84 14.67 -17.50 -19.42
C SER A 84 13.32 -18.20 -19.62
N ASN A 85 12.60 -18.46 -18.52
CA ASN A 85 11.31 -19.17 -18.57
C ASN A 85 10.27 -18.41 -19.40
N LEU A 86 10.19 -17.08 -19.26
CA LEU A 86 9.26 -16.28 -20.08
C LEU A 86 9.66 -16.28 -21.56
N LYS A 87 10.96 -16.24 -21.88
CA LYS A 87 11.43 -16.36 -23.27
C LYS A 87 11.01 -17.67 -23.92
N GLU A 88 11.08 -18.79 -23.19
CA GLU A 88 10.63 -20.11 -23.67
C GLU A 88 9.13 -20.14 -24.02
N THR A 89 8.31 -19.31 -23.37
CA THR A 89 6.87 -19.16 -23.70
C THR A 89 6.59 -18.23 -24.88
N GLY A 90 7.63 -17.77 -25.59
CA GLY A 90 7.55 -16.93 -26.78
C GLY A 90 7.56 -15.43 -26.52
N TYR A 91 7.93 -14.99 -25.31
CA TYR A 91 8.11 -13.57 -25.03
C TYR A 91 9.50 -13.08 -25.41
N GLN A 92 9.55 -11.86 -25.94
CA GLN A 92 10.77 -11.10 -26.16
C GLN A 92 11.03 -10.20 -24.96
N TYR A 93 12.29 -10.12 -24.54
CA TYR A 93 12.74 -9.24 -23.45
C TYR A 93 13.94 -8.44 -23.92
N THR A 94 13.87 -7.12 -23.78
CA THR A 94 14.98 -6.20 -24.01
C THR A 94 15.30 -5.51 -22.70
N GLN A 95 16.53 -5.69 -22.22
CA GLN A 95 16.99 -5.04 -21.00
C GLN A 95 17.11 -3.53 -21.23
N LYS A 96 16.55 -2.75 -20.31
CA LYS A 96 16.66 -1.30 -20.27
C LYS A 96 17.46 -0.91 -19.04
N PRO A 97 18.72 -0.44 -19.17
CA PRO A 97 19.57 -0.09 -18.04
C PRO A 97 18.94 0.92 -17.08
N GLU A 98 18.12 1.84 -17.60
CA GLU A 98 17.37 2.84 -16.83
C GLU A 98 16.26 2.26 -15.94
N ASN A 99 15.83 1.02 -16.19
CA ASN A 99 14.76 0.33 -15.46
C ASN A 99 15.29 -1.00 -14.92
N PRO A 100 16.08 -1.00 -13.83
CA PRO A 100 16.62 -2.23 -13.28
C PRO A 100 15.50 -3.16 -12.76
N PRO A 101 15.79 -4.47 -12.61
CA PRO A 101 14.86 -5.39 -11.98
C PRO A 101 14.35 -4.83 -10.65
N PRO A 102 13.03 -4.92 -10.41
CA PRO A 102 12.09 -5.83 -11.04
C PRO A 102 11.43 -5.27 -12.32
N HIS A 103 11.69 -4.02 -12.70
CA HIS A 103 10.96 -3.27 -13.73
C HIS A 103 11.26 -3.81 -15.14
N MET A 104 10.78 -5.01 -15.43
CA MET A 104 10.98 -5.70 -16.70
C MET A 104 9.72 -5.60 -17.55
N MET A 105 9.92 -5.52 -18.88
CA MET A 105 8.83 -5.51 -19.86
C MET A 105 9.08 -6.60 -20.89
N PHE A 106 8.09 -7.47 -21.08
CA PHE A 106 8.12 -8.54 -22.05
C PHE A 106 7.04 -8.33 -23.11
N MET A 107 7.34 -8.65 -24.36
CA MET A 107 6.43 -8.45 -25.48
C MET A 107 6.25 -9.73 -26.27
N LYS A 108 5.02 -10.02 -26.70
CA LYS A 108 4.68 -11.18 -27.53
C LYS A 108 3.72 -10.77 -28.65
N GLY A 109 3.85 -11.43 -29.80
CA GLY A 109 3.04 -11.17 -31.00
C GLY A 109 3.62 -10.13 -31.97
N TYR A 110 4.91 -9.80 -31.86
CA TYR A 110 5.61 -8.85 -32.73
C TYR A 110 6.63 -9.60 -33.60
N THR A 111 6.61 -9.36 -34.91
CA THR A 111 7.56 -9.92 -35.90
C THR A 111 8.04 -8.83 -36.87
N PRO A 112 9.18 -8.99 -37.55
CA PRO A 112 9.64 -8.06 -38.60
C PRO A 112 8.61 -7.87 -39.73
N GLU A 113 7.70 -8.82 -39.95
CA GLU A 113 6.63 -8.78 -40.95
C GLU A 113 5.35 -8.10 -40.42
N GLY A 114 5.27 -7.80 -39.12
CA GLY A 114 4.11 -7.18 -38.48
C GLY A 114 3.60 -7.95 -37.27
N LEU A 115 2.34 -7.71 -36.90
CA LEU A 115 1.73 -8.38 -35.74
C LEU A 115 1.29 -9.79 -36.11
N THR A 116 1.55 -10.73 -35.20
CA THR A 116 1.08 -12.12 -35.33
C THR A 116 0.23 -12.50 -34.14
N GLY A 117 -1.00 -13.00 -34.41
CA GLY A 117 -1.96 -13.37 -33.40
C GLY A 117 -2.35 -12.23 -32.44
N GLN A 118 -2.68 -12.60 -31.20
CA GLN A 118 -2.95 -11.66 -30.12
C GLN A 118 -1.62 -11.16 -29.51
N THR A 119 -1.49 -9.84 -29.34
CA THR A 119 -0.32 -9.24 -28.69
C THR A 119 -0.50 -9.18 -27.17
N TYR A 120 0.60 -9.39 -26.46
CA TYR A 120 0.64 -9.33 -25.00
C TYR A 120 1.86 -8.53 -24.54
N HIS A 121 1.65 -7.68 -23.53
CA HIS A 121 2.71 -6.99 -22.81
C HIS A 121 2.69 -7.45 -21.35
N ILE A 122 3.79 -8.01 -20.85
CA ILE A 122 3.94 -8.30 -19.42
C ILE A 122 4.81 -7.22 -18.80
N HIS A 123 4.31 -6.63 -17.72
CA HIS A 123 5.03 -5.76 -16.83
C HIS A 123 5.34 -6.53 -15.55
N VAL A 124 6.61 -6.81 -15.29
CA VAL A 124 7.03 -7.43 -14.03
C VAL A 124 7.42 -6.34 -13.05
N ARG A 125 6.94 -6.41 -11.80
CA ARG A 125 7.21 -5.43 -10.74
C ARG A 125 7.33 -6.13 -9.39
N TYR A 126 7.86 -5.43 -8.39
CA TYR A 126 7.65 -5.81 -7.00
C TYR A 126 6.25 -5.37 -6.54
N PRO A 127 5.71 -6.00 -5.47
CA PRO A 127 4.45 -5.58 -4.91
C PRO A 127 4.45 -4.10 -4.55
N CYS A 128 3.36 -3.42 -4.91
CA CYS A 128 3.12 -2.00 -4.62
C CYS A 128 3.99 -0.97 -5.37
N ASP A 129 4.78 -1.41 -6.36
CA ASP A 129 5.51 -0.52 -7.29
C ASP A 129 4.73 -0.35 -8.61
N TRP A 130 3.46 0.05 -8.50
CA TRP A 130 2.55 0.16 -9.64
C TRP A 130 1.34 1.07 -9.38
N ASP A 131 0.81 1.64 -10.46
CA ASP A 131 -0.36 2.52 -10.46
C ASP A 131 -1.51 1.96 -11.31
N GLU A 132 -1.21 1.02 -12.21
CA GLU A 132 -2.05 0.61 -13.32
C GLU A 132 -3.37 -0.07 -12.90
N PRO A 133 -3.38 -1.02 -11.94
CA PRO A 133 -4.63 -1.55 -11.39
C PRO A 133 -5.55 -0.49 -10.77
N VAL A 134 -4.99 0.54 -10.12
CA VAL A 134 -5.80 1.63 -9.52
C VAL A 134 -6.46 2.45 -10.61
N PHE A 135 -5.69 2.81 -11.63
CA PHE A 135 -6.20 3.52 -12.80
C PHE A 135 -7.33 2.72 -13.49
N ARG A 136 -7.09 1.42 -13.75
CA ARG A 136 -8.08 0.50 -14.33
C ARG A 136 -9.36 0.49 -13.50
N ASP A 137 -9.26 0.22 -12.20
CA ASP A 137 -10.42 0.08 -11.33
C ASP A 137 -11.21 1.39 -11.21
N TYR A 138 -10.52 2.53 -11.25
CA TYR A 138 -11.17 3.83 -11.28
C TYR A 138 -11.96 4.05 -12.57
N LEU A 139 -11.39 3.72 -13.73
CA LEU A 139 -12.11 3.83 -15.01
C LEU A 139 -13.33 2.89 -15.07
N ILE A 140 -13.22 1.67 -14.51
CA ILE A 140 -14.37 0.74 -14.42
C ILE A 140 -15.51 1.35 -13.60
N LYS A 141 -15.18 2.01 -12.49
CA LYS A 141 -16.17 2.64 -11.59
C LYS A 141 -16.71 3.97 -12.11
N ASN A 142 -16.01 4.64 -13.03
CA ASN A 142 -16.36 5.98 -13.54
C ASN A 142 -16.48 5.96 -15.07
N PRO A 143 -17.62 5.51 -15.62
CA PRO A 143 -17.81 5.38 -17.07
C PRO A 143 -17.61 6.68 -17.85
N GLU A 144 -17.93 7.84 -17.26
CA GLU A 144 -17.71 9.14 -17.89
C GLU A 144 -16.21 9.43 -18.08
N LYS A 145 -15.40 9.21 -17.04
CA LYS A 145 -13.93 9.33 -17.12
C LYS A 145 -13.33 8.34 -18.12
N ALA A 146 -13.88 7.12 -18.20
CA ALA A 146 -13.48 6.15 -19.21
C ALA A 146 -13.78 6.65 -20.65
N ARG A 147 -14.92 7.31 -20.88
CA ARG A 147 -15.24 7.93 -22.18
C ARG A 147 -14.30 9.10 -22.51
N GLU A 148 -13.98 9.95 -21.55
CA GLU A 148 -12.98 11.02 -21.72
C GLU A 148 -11.63 10.43 -22.15
N TYR A 149 -11.18 9.39 -21.46
CA TYR A 149 -9.94 8.70 -21.78
C TYR A 149 -9.97 8.05 -23.16
N GLU A 150 -11.11 7.48 -23.55
CA GLU A 150 -11.30 6.92 -24.90
C GLU A 150 -11.15 7.98 -25.98
N ASN A 151 -11.84 9.12 -25.82
CA ASN A 151 -11.80 10.22 -26.77
C ASN A 151 -10.40 10.80 -26.91
N LEU A 152 -9.68 10.95 -25.79
CA LEU A 152 -8.27 11.35 -25.80
C LEU A 152 -7.42 10.36 -26.62
N LYS A 153 -7.55 9.05 -26.36
CA LYS A 153 -6.79 8.02 -27.08
C LYS A 153 -7.07 8.02 -28.57
N LYS A 154 -8.33 8.21 -29.00
CA LYS A 154 -8.70 8.28 -30.42
C LYS A 154 -8.03 9.48 -31.10
N LYS A 155 -8.14 10.68 -30.51
CA LYS A 155 -7.48 11.91 -31.01
C LYS A 155 -5.95 11.76 -31.10
N LEU A 156 -5.33 11.17 -30.07
CA LEU A 156 -3.88 10.96 -30.06
C LEU A 156 -3.45 9.89 -31.07
N ALA A 157 -4.24 8.83 -31.28
CA ALA A 157 -3.94 7.80 -32.26
C ALA A 157 -4.02 8.33 -33.71
N GLU A 158 -4.92 9.27 -33.99
CA GLU A 158 -4.97 9.95 -35.28
C GLU A 158 -3.73 10.82 -35.51
N LYS A 159 -3.35 11.64 -34.51
CA LYS A 159 -2.24 12.58 -34.62
C LYS A 159 -0.85 11.93 -34.58
N TYR A 160 -0.68 10.92 -33.74
CA TYR A 160 0.60 10.26 -33.46
C TYR A 160 0.58 8.79 -33.90
N ARG A 161 -0.09 8.49 -35.02
CA ARG A 161 -0.33 7.12 -35.51
C ARG A 161 0.94 6.27 -35.57
N ASN A 162 2.05 6.84 -36.02
CA ASN A 162 3.32 6.14 -36.15
C ASN A 162 4.34 6.55 -35.07
N ASP A 163 3.92 7.32 -34.06
CA ASP A 163 4.79 7.80 -32.97
C ASP A 163 4.24 7.33 -31.62
N ARG A 164 4.72 6.16 -31.22
CA ARG A 164 4.29 5.48 -29.99
C ARG A 164 4.75 6.18 -28.72
N GLU A 165 5.89 6.86 -28.80
CA GLU A 165 6.48 7.55 -27.66
C GLU A 165 5.68 8.82 -27.37
N GLU A 166 5.45 9.67 -28.37
CA GLU A 166 4.61 10.86 -28.21
C GLU A 166 3.17 10.51 -27.84
N TYR A 167 2.59 9.47 -28.46
CA TYR A 167 1.27 8.98 -28.04
C TYR A 167 1.22 8.60 -26.56
N THR A 168 2.30 8.01 -26.03
CA THR A 168 2.39 7.62 -24.63
C THR A 168 2.58 8.85 -23.74
N ASN A 169 3.50 9.74 -24.10
CA ASN A 169 3.81 10.97 -23.38
C ASN A 169 2.61 11.91 -23.27
N LYS A 170 1.81 12.05 -24.34
CA LYS A 170 0.62 12.93 -24.33
C LYS A 170 -0.53 12.43 -23.47
N LYS A 171 -0.52 11.16 -23.05
CA LYS A 171 -1.49 10.64 -22.07
C LYS A 171 -1.09 10.94 -20.63
N THR A 172 0.18 11.29 -20.37
CA THR A 172 0.73 11.38 -19.02
C THR A 172 -0.06 12.34 -18.12
N ASN A 173 -0.44 13.52 -18.62
CA ASN A 173 -1.18 14.50 -17.80
C ASN A 173 -2.57 13.97 -17.42
N PHE A 174 -3.32 13.45 -18.39
CA PHE A 174 -4.63 12.85 -18.13
C PHE A 174 -4.53 11.69 -17.13
N ILE A 175 -3.53 10.83 -17.27
CA ILE A 175 -3.30 9.73 -16.33
C ILE A 175 -2.98 10.28 -14.94
N LYS A 176 -2.10 11.29 -14.82
CA LYS A 176 -1.76 11.90 -13.52
C LYS A 176 -2.98 12.54 -12.84
N GLU A 177 -3.78 13.30 -13.59
CA GLU A 177 -5.00 13.95 -13.08
C GLU A 177 -6.04 12.91 -12.66
N THR A 178 -6.33 11.95 -13.53
CA THR A 178 -7.23 10.83 -13.23
C THR A 178 -6.71 10.01 -12.06
N MET A 179 -5.39 9.80 -11.94
CA MET A 179 -4.80 9.15 -10.78
C MET A 179 -4.93 9.99 -9.52
N THR A 180 -4.89 11.32 -9.63
CA THR A 180 -5.13 12.20 -8.48
C THR A 180 -6.58 12.09 -8.02
N GLU A 181 -7.54 12.08 -8.94
CA GLU A 181 -8.96 11.85 -8.65
C GLU A 181 -9.24 10.42 -8.17
N ALA A 182 -8.63 9.42 -8.80
CA ALA A 182 -8.74 8.00 -8.43
C ALA A 182 -8.18 7.74 -7.06
N ARG A 183 -7.10 8.44 -6.74
CA ARG A 183 -6.51 8.40 -5.43
C ARG A 183 -7.35 9.21 -4.46
N ASN A 184 -7.99 10.32 -4.87
CA ASN A 184 -8.60 11.38 -4.03
C ASN A 184 -8.20 11.21 -2.56
N GLY A 185 -6.88 11.27 -2.39
CA GLY A 185 -6.20 10.50 -1.36
C GLY A 185 -6.49 11.08 -0.02
N LYS A 186 -6.75 10.19 0.93
CA LYS A 186 -6.74 10.59 2.31
C LYS A 186 -5.34 11.06 2.65
N THR A 187 -5.24 12.16 3.39
CA THR A 187 -4.04 12.47 4.14
C THR A 187 -4.06 11.65 5.42
N ALA A 188 -2.98 10.92 5.70
CA ALA A 188 -2.78 10.26 6.98
C ALA A 188 -1.70 10.99 7.78
N ILE A 189 -1.93 11.16 9.08
CA ILE A 189 -0.87 11.56 10.02
C ILE A 189 -0.52 10.40 10.92
N VAL A 190 0.76 10.08 11.02
CA VAL A 190 1.28 9.06 11.94
C VAL A 190 2.09 9.72 13.03
N PHE A 191 1.54 9.79 14.24
CA PHE A 191 2.26 10.18 15.44
C PHE A 191 3.03 9.00 16.00
N GLY A 192 4.32 9.21 16.32
CA GLY A 192 5.19 8.11 16.78
C GLY A 192 5.71 7.25 15.63
N SER A 193 5.84 7.84 14.43
CA SER A 193 6.30 7.17 13.20
C SER A 193 7.68 6.51 13.29
N THR A 194 8.52 6.88 14.27
CA THR A 194 9.84 6.28 14.49
C THR A 194 9.83 5.06 15.42
N GLY A 195 8.68 4.75 16.04
CA GLY A 195 8.48 3.58 16.90
C GLY A 195 8.29 2.29 16.11
N LEU A 196 8.28 1.14 16.80
CA LEU A 196 8.18 -0.18 16.16
C LEU A 196 6.97 -0.31 15.22
N VAL A 197 5.75 -0.07 15.72
CA VAL A 197 4.53 -0.12 14.89
C VAL A 197 4.41 1.10 13.98
N GLY A 198 4.82 2.28 14.45
CA GLY A 198 4.74 3.52 13.65
C GLY A 198 5.55 3.46 12.35
N ARG A 199 6.73 2.84 12.36
CA ARG A 199 7.54 2.65 11.15
C ARG A 199 6.85 1.71 10.15
N GLU A 200 6.37 0.57 10.64
CA GLU A 200 5.62 -0.37 9.81
C GLU A 200 4.36 0.28 9.25
N LEU A 201 3.68 1.12 10.02
CA LEU A 201 2.48 1.83 9.58
C LEU A 201 2.77 2.85 8.49
N VAL A 202 3.85 3.63 8.60
CA VAL A 202 4.26 4.53 7.52
C VAL A 202 4.55 3.73 6.25
N ASN A 203 5.29 2.63 6.35
CA ASN A 203 5.57 1.76 5.21
C ASN A 203 4.28 1.21 4.60
N GLU A 204 3.39 0.64 5.39
CA GLU A 204 2.13 0.06 4.90
C GLU A 204 1.20 1.11 4.28
N LEU A 205 1.15 2.34 4.82
CA LEU A 205 0.40 3.45 4.21
C LEU A 205 0.97 3.87 2.87
N LEU A 206 2.30 3.86 2.71
CA LEU A 206 2.95 4.15 1.43
C LEU A 206 2.64 3.07 0.37
N LEU A 207 2.38 1.83 0.78
CA LEU A 207 1.91 0.76 -0.12
C LEU A 207 0.44 0.93 -0.53
N GLN A 208 -0.35 1.77 0.17
CA GLN A 208 -1.75 1.99 -0.16
C GLN A 208 -1.91 3.09 -1.22
N SER A 209 -2.64 2.80 -2.29
CA SER A 209 -2.99 3.79 -3.30
C SER A 209 -4.04 4.81 -2.83
N GLY A 210 -4.74 4.54 -1.73
CA GLY A 210 -5.78 5.42 -1.18
C GLY A 210 -5.28 6.64 -0.39
N PHE A 211 -3.96 6.80 -0.24
CA PHE A 211 -3.34 7.94 0.45
C PHE A 211 -2.46 8.74 -0.51
N ASN A 212 -2.71 10.05 -0.61
CA ASN A 212 -1.92 10.97 -1.45
C ASN A 212 -0.78 11.61 -0.66
N LYS A 213 -0.91 11.68 0.66
CA LYS A 213 -0.01 12.37 1.56
C LYS A 213 0.05 11.62 2.87
N ILE A 214 1.26 11.30 3.30
CA ILE A 214 1.53 10.71 4.60
C ILE A 214 2.40 11.70 5.37
N LYS A 215 1.92 12.19 6.50
CA LYS A 215 2.64 13.10 7.38
C LYS A 215 3.17 12.31 8.58
N ALA A 216 4.47 12.09 8.64
CA ALA A 216 5.12 11.41 9.75
C ALA A 216 5.53 12.44 10.81
N VAL A 217 4.86 12.43 11.96
CA VAL A 217 5.19 13.32 13.09
C VAL A 217 6.20 12.62 14.00
N ALA A 218 7.41 13.18 14.05
CA ALA A 218 8.55 12.56 14.73
C ALA A 218 9.46 13.59 15.40
N ARG A 219 10.30 13.11 16.34
CA ARG A 219 11.37 13.89 16.96
C ARG A 219 12.70 13.80 16.21
N ARG A 220 12.76 12.99 15.15
CA ARG A 220 13.94 12.73 14.32
C ARG A 220 13.47 12.33 12.93
N GLU A 221 14.34 12.45 11.94
CA GLU A 221 14.04 12.02 10.58
C GLU A 221 13.74 10.53 10.51
N VAL A 222 12.87 10.18 9.55
CA VAL A 222 12.56 8.81 9.17
C VAL A 222 13.38 8.51 7.92
N PRO A 223 14.18 7.43 7.87
CA PRO A 223 15.07 7.13 6.74
C PRO A 223 14.31 6.51 5.57
N VAL A 224 13.26 7.19 5.10
CA VAL A 224 12.41 6.78 3.98
C VAL A 224 12.23 7.99 3.07
N SER A 225 12.53 7.83 1.78
CA SER A 225 12.35 8.85 0.76
C SER A 225 11.18 8.44 -0.14
N ASP A 226 10.06 9.16 -0.05
CA ASP A 226 8.90 8.99 -0.93
C ASP A 226 8.26 10.37 -1.17
N PRO A 227 7.87 10.73 -2.41
CA PRO A 227 7.28 12.02 -2.72
C PRO A 227 5.96 12.32 -1.99
N ARG A 228 5.26 11.29 -1.48
CA ARG A 228 4.02 11.42 -0.69
C ARG A 228 4.31 11.58 0.80
N LEU A 229 5.52 11.30 1.26
CA LEU A 229 5.92 11.38 2.66
C LEU A 229 6.43 12.78 3.02
N GLU A 230 5.79 13.41 3.99
CA GLU A 230 6.26 14.63 4.62
C GLU A 230 6.63 14.34 6.08
N ILE A 231 7.81 14.78 6.49
CA ILE A 231 8.27 14.64 7.88
C ILE A 231 7.98 15.96 8.60
N ILE A 232 7.18 15.88 9.66
CA ILE A 232 6.94 17.00 10.57
C ILE A 232 7.75 16.76 11.83
N LEU A 233 8.84 17.51 11.97
CA LEU A 233 9.66 17.48 13.17
C LEU A 233 8.96 18.23 14.30
N LEU A 234 8.62 17.51 15.36
CA LEU A 234 7.97 18.04 16.56
C LEU A 234 8.70 17.48 17.78
N GLU A 235 9.49 18.32 18.43
CA GLU A 235 10.26 17.93 19.63
C GLU A 235 9.35 17.73 20.84
N ASN A 236 8.33 18.58 20.98
CA ASN A 236 7.43 18.60 22.12
C ASN A 236 5.95 18.63 21.69
N TYR A 237 5.20 17.64 22.18
CA TYR A 237 3.76 17.53 21.92
C TYR A 237 2.92 18.58 22.66
N SER A 238 3.51 19.35 23.59
CA SER A 238 2.83 20.52 24.17
C SER A 238 2.54 21.60 23.13
N GLN A 239 3.28 21.64 22.03
CA GLN A 239 3.17 22.64 20.96
C GLN A 239 2.26 22.19 19.80
N LEU A 240 1.53 21.07 19.93
CA LEU A 240 0.65 20.54 18.87
C LEU A 240 -0.31 21.60 18.30
N THR A 241 -0.79 22.52 19.12
CA THR A 241 -1.69 23.60 18.72
C THR A 241 -1.06 24.65 17.82
N GLU A 242 0.26 24.84 17.90
CA GLU A 242 1.03 25.77 17.04
C GLU A 242 1.18 25.21 15.61
N PHE A 243 1.05 23.90 15.45
CA PHE A 243 1.20 23.19 14.18
C PHE A 243 -0.14 22.84 13.51
N LYS A 244 -1.26 23.38 14.00
CA LYS A 244 -2.62 23.06 13.50
C LYS A 244 -2.74 23.10 11.97
N ASP A 245 -2.18 24.13 11.33
CA ASP A 245 -2.24 24.31 9.87
C ASP A 245 -1.52 23.18 9.11
N LYS A 246 -0.46 22.63 9.69
CA LYS A 246 0.29 21.51 9.11
C LYS A 246 -0.32 20.16 9.45
N LEU A 247 -1.18 20.09 10.46
CA LEU A 247 -1.74 18.84 10.98
C LEU A 247 -3.13 18.51 10.44
N ASN A 248 -3.68 19.24 9.46
CA ASN A 248 -4.94 18.83 8.83
C ASN A 248 -4.78 17.49 8.05
N ALA A 249 -5.75 16.57 8.24
CA ALA A 249 -5.78 15.25 7.61
C ALA A 249 -7.13 14.52 7.77
N ASP A 250 -7.32 13.46 6.98
CA ASP A 250 -8.53 12.62 7.02
C ASP A 250 -8.46 11.53 8.10
N ILE A 251 -7.24 11.10 8.46
CA ILE A 251 -7.00 10.02 9.41
C ILE A 251 -5.78 10.34 10.27
N TYR A 252 -5.96 10.24 11.59
CA TYR A 252 -4.88 10.23 12.54
C TYR A 252 -4.60 8.81 13.04
N PHE A 253 -3.32 8.46 13.09
CA PHE A 253 -2.82 7.26 13.74
C PHE A 253 -1.89 7.65 14.89
N CYS A 254 -2.25 7.27 16.11
CA CYS A 254 -1.43 7.49 17.29
C CYS A 254 -0.71 6.19 17.71
N CYS A 255 0.58 6.12 17.36
CA CYS A 255 1.48 5.02 17.73
C CYS A 255 2.40 5.41 18.89
N ILE A 256 2.04 6.45 19.66
CA ILE A 256 2.82 6.91 20.81
C ILE A 256 2.69 5.91 21.96
N GLY A 257 3.85 5.56 22.51
CA GLY A 257 3.95 4.71 23.68
C GLY A 257 5.41 4.46 24.02
N THR A 258 5.69 4.43 25.31
CA THR A 258 7.00 4.10 25.86
C THR A 258 6.90 2.88 26.78
N THR A 259 8.01 2.48 27.38
CA THR A 259 8.02 1.52 28.48
C THR A 259 8.40 2.25 29.76
N ILE A 260 8.01 1.72 30.92
CA ILE A 260 8.43 2.30 32.22
C ILE A 260 9.96 2.38 32.29
N LYS A 261 10.67 1.38 31.75
CA LYS A 261 12.14 1.36 31.70
C LYS A 261 12.72 2.54 30.90
N ILE A 262 12.15 2.85 29.73
CA ILE A 262 12.60 3.97 28.88
C ILE A 262 12.15 5.32 29.47
N ALA A 263 10.95 5.39 30.05
CA ALA A 263 10.44 6.60 30.69
C ALA A 263 11.23 6.97 31.95
N GLY A 264 11.76 5.97 32.66
CA GLY A 264 12.50 6.12 33.92
C GLY A 264 11.62 6.33 35.14
N THR A 265 10.47 7.03 35.02
CA THR A 265 9.52 7.26 36.12
C THR A 265 8.07 7.02 35.70
N LYS A 266 7.18 6.82 36.70
CA LYS A 266 5.74 6.64 36.47
C LYS A 266 5.09 7.90 35.92
N GLU A 267 5.54 9.07 36.36
CA GLU A 267 5.05 10.37 35.93
C GLU A 267 5.40 10.61 34.46
N LYS A 268 6.66 10.35 34.07
CA LYS A 268 7.07 10.43 32.66
C LYS A 268 6.35 9.40 31.79
N PHE A 269 6.08 8.21 32.33
CA PHE A 269 5.27 7.22 31.63
C PHE A 269 3.83 7.72 31.41
N ARG A 270 3.20 8.31 32.43
CA ARG A 270 1.85 8.91 32.33
C ARG A 270 1.81 10.03 31.28
N GLN A 271 2.78 10.91 31.27
CA GLN A 271 2.89 11.99 30.27
C GLN A 271 2.91 11.42 28.84
N VAL A 272 3.69 10.37 28.60
CA VAL A 272 3.84 9.79 27.25
C VAL A 272 2.65 8.92 26.84
N ASP A 273 2.18 8.02 27.72
CA ASP A 273 1.21 6.99 27.36
C ASP A 273 -0.25 7.37 27.60
N LEU A 274 -0.52 8.52 28.25
CA LEU A 274 -1.85 9.06 28.49
C LEU A 274 -2.00 10.49 27.98
N GLU A 275 -1.20 11.43 28.48
CA GLU A 275 -1.44 12.87 28.21
C GLU A 275 -1.16 13.25 26.75
N ILE A 276 -0.12 12.69 26.11
CA ILE A 276 0.14 12.94 24.69
C ILE A 276 -1.00 12.39 23.80
N PRO A 277 -1.41 11.11 23.92
CA PRO A 277 -2.59 10.59 23.24
C PRO A 277 -3.87 11.42 23.41
N GLU A 278 -4.16 11.86 24.64
CA GLU A 278 -5.30 12.73 24.95
C GLU A 278 -5.20 14.07 24.21
N ARG A 279 -4.02 14.70 24.18
CA ARG A 279 -3.80 15.94 23.41
C ARG A 279 -3.98 15.75 21.91
N ILE A 280 -3.55 14.61 21.37
CA ILE A 280 -3.76 14.27 19.94
C ILE A 280 -5.27 14.12 19.67
N ALA A 281 -6.02 13.49 20.58
CA ALA A 281 -7.47 13.36 20.46
C ALA A 281 -8.19 14.72 20.53
N LEU A 282 -7.80 15.61 21.46
CA LEU A 282 -8.27 16.99 21.54
C LEU A 282 -8.00 17.76 20.23
N LEU A 283 -6.80 17.61 19.69
CA LEU A 283 -6.43 18.24 18.42
C LEU A 283 -7.30 17.69 17.27
N ALA A 284 -7.44 16.37 17.18
CA ALA A 284 -8.25 15.69 16.17
C ALA A 284 -9.70 16.19 16.20
N GLU A 285 -10.30 16.30 17.39
CA GLU A 285 -11.64 16.86 17.57
C GLU A 285 -11.70 18.33 17.12
N SER A 286 -10.74 19.16 17.54
CA SER A 286 -10.71 20.59 17.21
C SER A 286 -10.56 20.86 15.71
N LEU A 287 -9.91 19.95 14.98
CA LEU A 287 -9.74 20.02 13.53
C LEU A 287 -10.79 19.20 12.77
N SER A 288 -11.77 18.62 13.49
CA SER A 288 -12.81 17.75 12.91
C SER A 288 -12.24 16.61 12.06
N VAL A 289 -11.11 16.03 12.48
CA VAL A 289 -10.47 14.90 11.80
C VAL A 289 -11.45 13.72 11.82
N PRO A 290 -11.86 13.17 10.67
CA PRO A 290 -12.93 12.18 10.62
C PRO A 290 -12.63 10.86 11.32
N ASN A 291 -11.36 10.43 11.34
CA ASN A 291 -10.96 9.14 11.92
C ASN A 291 -9.72 9.26 12.82
N LEU A 292 -9.77 8.63 13.98
CA LEU A 292 -8.63 8.49 14.90
C LEU A 292 -8.44 7.02 15.26
N VAL A 293 -7.23 6.50 15.04
CA VAL A 293 -6.85 5.15 15.44
C VAL A 293 -5.71 5.22 16.45
N ILE A 294 -5.86 4.56 17.60
CA ILE A 294 -4.91 4.65 18.71
C ILE A 294 -4.49 3.28 19.21
N ILE A 295 -3.20 3.12 19.50
CA ILE A 295 -2.63 1.89 20.04
C ILE A 295 -2.72 1.89 21.56
N SER A 296 -3.46 0.93 22.10
CA SER A 296 -3.51 0.58 23.51
C SER A 296 -2.81 -0.78 23.74
N SER A 297 -3.34 -1.61 24.64
CA SER A 297 -2.81 -2.93 24.95
C SER A 297 -3.93 -3.87 25.36
N ILE A 298 -3.73 -5.16 25.13
CA ILE A 298 -4.64 -6.18 25.64
C ILE A 298 -4.71 -6.13 27.17
N GLY A 299 -5.94 -6.14 27.71
CA GLY A 299 -6.18 -6.06 29.15
C GLY A 299 -6.16 -4.65 29.74
N ALA A 300 -6.05 -3.60 28.92
CA ALA A 300 -6.18 -2.21 29.38
C ALA A 300 -7.51 -1.98 30.12
N SER A 301 -7.42 -1.42 31.32
CA SER A 301 -8.55 -1.13 32.21
C SER A 301 -8.12 -0.12 33.26
N ASP A 302 -8.87 0.97 33.44
CA ASP A 302 -8.63 2.02 34.44
C ASP A 302 -8.79 1.52 35.88
N HIS A 303 -9.38 0.33 36.06
CA HIS A 303 -9.49 -0.38 37.34
C HIS A 303 -8.35 -1.39 37.60
N SER A 304 -7.39 -1.54 36.68
CA SER A 304 -6.29 -2.50 36.83
C SER A 304 -5.35 -2.14 38.00
N SER A 305 -4.88 -3.15 38.74
CA SER A 305 -3.81 -3.01 39.73
C SER A 305 -2.41 -2.94 39.10
N ASN A 306 -2.25 -3.43 37.87
CA ASN A 306 -1.04 -3.26 37.08
C ASN A 306 -0.99 -1.83 36.51
N PHE A 307 0.03 -1.05 36.92
CA PHE A 307 0.20 0.36 36.54
C PHE A 307 0.16 0.58 35.02
N TYR A 308 0.81 -0.27 34.22
CA TYR A 308 0.82 -0.13 32.75
C TYR A 308 -0.59 -0.25 32.16
N LEU A 309 -1.31 -1.30 32.55
CA LEU A 309 -2.68 -1.55 32.06
C LEU A 309 -3.67 -0.51 32.58
N LYS A 310 -3.41 0.02 33.79
CA LYS A 310 -4.19 1.11 34.39
C LYS A 310 -4.07 2.38 33.55
N ILE A 311 -2.84 2.82 33.26
CA ILE A 311 -2.60 4.03 32.46
C ILE A 311 -3.15 3.88 31.03
N LYS A 312 -3.03 2.70 30.41
CA LYS A 312 -3.66 2.45 29.11
C LYS A 312 -5.18 2.51 29.17
N GLY A 313 -5.80 1.97 30.22
CA GLY A 313 -7.25 2.08 30.43
C GLY A 313 -7.71 3.51 30.69
N GLU A 314 -6.98 4.28 31.51
CA GLU A 314 -7.24 5.70 31.74
C GLU A 314 -7.13 6.50 30.43
N MET A 315 -6.12 6.23 29.61
CA MET A 315 -5.96 6.84 28.28
C MET A 315 -7.14 6.53 27.36
N GLU A 316 -7.57 5.27 27.27
CA GLU A 316 -8.71 4.88 26.44
C GLU A 316 -9.99 5.60 26.86
N LYS A 317 -10.22 5.74 28.17
CA LYS A 317 -11.37 6.45 28.72
C LYS A 317 -11.33 7.93 28.34
N SER A 318 -10.22 8.61 28.62
CA SER A 318 -10.03 10.03 28.29
C SER A 318 -10.23 10.31 26.79
N VAL A 319 -9.61 9.51 25.91
CA VAL A 319 -9.73 9.71 24.45
C VAL A 319 -11.18 9.54 23.98
N ARG A 320 -11.95 8.59 24.54
CA ARG A 320 -13.38 8.40 24.24
C ARG A 320 -14.26 9.55 24.74
N GLU A 321 -13.90 10.13 25.87
CA GLU A 321 -14.63 11.26 26.45
C GLU A 321 -14.44 12.53 25.61
N VAL A 322 -13.26 12.72 25.02
CA VAL A 322 -12.93 13.90 24.22
C VAL A 322 -13.35 13.79 22.75
N TYR A 323 -12.93 12.73 22.05
CA TYR A 323 -13.06 12.66 20.59
C TYR A 323 -14.36 11.97 20.17
N LYS A 324 -15.12 12.60 19.27
CA LYS A 324 -16.48 12.19 18.86
C LYS A 324 -16.57 11.67 17.43
N GLY A 325 -15.49 11.73 16.67
CA GLY A 325 -15.40 11.12 15.34
C GLY A 325 -15.30 9.59 15.37
N ASN A 326 -14.86 9.00 14.27
CA ASN A 326 -14.70 7.55 14.17
C ASN A 326 -13.44 7.07 14.91
N LEU A 327 -13.57 6.74 16.19
CA LEU A 327 -12.49 6.29 17.06
C LEU A 327 -12.27 4.77 16.99
N LYS A 328 -11.05 4.33 16.68
CA LYS A 328 -10.62 2.94 16.82
C LYS A 328 -9.51 2.80 17.85
N ILE A 329 -9.70 1.92 18.82
CA ILE A 329 -8.71 1.57 19.84
C ILE A 329 -8.25 0.14 19.54
N VAL A 330 -7.00 -0.01 19.14
CA VAL A 330 -6.40 -1.33 18.88
C VAL A 330 -5.65 -1.81 20.12
N ARG A 331 -5.93 -3.03 20.57
CA ARG A 331 -5.35 -3.64 21.78
C ARG A 331 -4.50 -4.86 21.39
N PRO A 332 -3.30 -4.64 20.81
CA PRO A 332 -2.42 -5.74 20.46
C PRO A 332 -1.96 -6.50 21.70
N SER A 333 -1.65 -7.78 21.48
CA SER A 333 -0.91 -8.62 22.42
C SER A 333 0.59 -8.31 22.34
N LEU A 334 1.43 -9.22 22.81
CA LEU A 334 2.89 -9.07 22.75
C LEU A 334 3.34 -8.82 21.29
N LEU A 335 4.00 -7.67 21.08
CA LEU A 335 4.55 -7.30 19.78
C LEU A 335 5.82 -8.08 19.48
N MET A 336 5.89 -8.70 18.31
CA MET A 336 7.08 -9.39 17.79
C MET A 336 7.75 -8.56 16.68
N GLY A 337 9.08 -8.42 16.69
CA GLY A 337 9.83 -7.68 15.66
C GLY A 337 11.33 -8.00 15.61
N ASN A 338 11.95 -7.83 14.44
CA ASN A 338 13.38 -8.03 14.20
C ASN A 338 14.18 -6.79 14.61
N ARG A 339 14.56 -6.71 15.89
CA ARG A 339 15.72 -5.99 16.45
C ARG A 339 15.72 -6.22 17.97
N GLU A 340 16.90 -6.14 18.58
CA GLU A 340 17.28 -6.43 19.97
C GLU A 340 16.56 -5.62 21.08
N GLU A 341 15.35 -5.12 20.83
CA GLU A 341 14.45 -4.69 21.89
C GLU A 341 13.17 -5.52 21.80
N PHE A 342 13.19 -6.69 22.45
CA PHE A 342 11.97 -7.33 22.92
C PHE A 342 11.22 -6.28 23.75
N ARG A 343 10.22 -5.64 23.15
CA ARG A 343 9.51 -4.49 23.72
C ARG A 343 8.48 -4.94 24.78
N PHE A 344 8.83 -5.99 25.51
CA PHE A 344 8.29 -6.42 26.78
C PHE A 344 9.39 -7.23 27.48
N GLY A 345 9.95 -6.63 28.54
CA GLY A 345 11.19 -7.04 29.18
C GLY A 345 11.29 -8.54 29.44
N GLU A 346 12.50 -9.07 29.21
CA GLU A 346 12.94 -10.46 29.23
C GLU A 346 12.30 -11.37 30.30
N LYS A 347 11.79 -10.87 31.43
CA LYS A 347 11.11 -11.70 32.44
C LYS A 347 9.67 -12.10 32.10
N VAL A 348 8.87 -11.24 31.46
CA VAL A 348 7.49 -11.60 31.09
C VAL A 348 7.51 -12.54 29.89
N SER A 349 8.42 -12.27 28.95
CA SER A 349 8.61 -13.05 27.72
C SER A 349 9.10 -14.48 27.98
N ILE A 350 10.04 -14.69 28.90
CA ILE A 350 10.54 -16.04 29.26
C ILE A 350 9.48 -16.88 29.97
N VAL A 351 8.73 -16.29 30.91
CA VAL A 351 7.67 -17.00 31.66
C VAL A 351 6.47 -17.35 30.75
N PHE A 352 6.13 -16.47 29.80
CA PHE A 352 4.99 -16.69 28.88
C PHE A 352 5.33 -17.63 27.71
N MET A 353 6.56 -17.58 27.16
CA MET A 353 6.99 -18.46 26.07
C MET A 353 7.20 -19.91 26.49
N ASN A 354 7.76 -20.17 27.68
CA ASN A 354 8.07 -21.52 28.12
C ASN A 354 6.84 -22.36 28.50
N MET A 355 5.65 -21.76 28.63
CA MET A 355 4.51 -22.44 29.24
C MET A 355 3.39 -22.80 28.23
N PHE A 356 3.19 -22.09 27.11
CA PHE A 356 1.93 -22.23 26.34
C PHE A 356 1.98 -22.06 24.80
N GLY A 357 3.14 -22.15 24.13
CA GLY A 357 3.22 -21.97 22.66
C GLY A 357 2.28 -22.85 21.80
N ARG A 358 1.81 -24.00 22.32
CA ARG A 358 0.86 -24.92 21.68
C ARG A 358 -0.58 -24.87 22.21
N LEU A 359 -0.90 -23.99 23.17
CA LEU A 359 -2.17 -24.01 23.92
C LEU A 359 -3.11 -22.83 23.63
N PHE A 360 -2.73 -21.89 22.76
CA PHE A 360 -3.55 -20.70 22.45
C PHE A 360 -4.55 -20.95 21.30
N ALA A 361 -5.48 -21.87 21.50
CA ALA A 361 -6.66 -22.08 20.65
C ALA A 361 -7.93 -21.52 21.34
N GLY A 362 -8.97 -21.17 20.57
CA GLY A 362 -10.23 -20.66 21.12
C GLY A 362 -10.11 -19.26 21.78
N PRO A 363 -10.76 -19.00 22.93
CA PRO A 363 -10.80 -17.67 23.58
C PRO A 363 -9.44 -17.08 23.96
N LEU A 364 -8.40 -17.91 24.02
CA LEU A 364 -7.03 -17.54 24.39
C LEU A 364 -6.19 -17.06 23.18
N LYS A 365 -6.72 -17.17 21.95
CA LYS A 365 -6.05 -16.72 20.71
C LYS A 365 -5.61 -15.26 20.77
N LYS A 366 -6.37 -14.39 21.45
CA LYS A 366 -6.05 -12.96 21.63
C LYS A 366 -4.75 -12.70 22.41
N TYR A 367 -4.20 -13.68 23.14
CA TYR A 367 -2.93 -13.51 23.84
C TYR A 367 -1.70 -13.97 23.03
N LYS A 368 -1.92 -14.62 21.88
CA LYS A 368 -0.84 -15.00 20.96
C LYS A 368 -0.14 -13.75 20.44
N GLY A 369 1.18 -13.73 20.41
CA GLY A 369 1.97 -12.59 19.92
C GLY A 369 1.61 -12.20 18.48
N ILE A 370 1.68 -10.90 18.19
CA ILE A 370 1.33 -10.31 16.89
C ILE A 370 2.51 -9.50 16.35
N LYS A 371 2.78 -9.59 15.04
CA LYS A 371 3.87 -8.81 14.42
C LYS A 371 3.49 -7.34 14.34
N ALA A 372 4.48 -6.46 14.47
CA ALA A 372 4.24 -5.00 14.36
C ALA A 372 3.62 -4.60 13.01
N ARG A 373 4.06 -5.24 11.92
CA ARG A 373 3.50 -5.08 10.57
C ARG A 373 2.02 -5.46 10.48
N ASP A 374 1.64 -6.55 11.16
CA ASP A 374 0.25 -7.02 11.21
C ASP A 374 -0.62 -6.04 11.98
N VAL A 375 -0.13 -5.48 13.09
CA VAL A 375 -0.84 -4.41 13.81
C VAL A 375 -1.03 -3.18 12.92
N ALA A 376 0.01 -2.75 12.19
CA ALA A 376 -0.07 -1.62 11.27
C ALA A 376 -1.14 -1.84 10.18
N LYS A 377 -1.14 -2.99 9.50
CA LYS A 377 -2.17 -3.36 8.52
C LYS A 377 -3.57 -3.37 9.13
N ALA A 378 -3.71 -3.94 10.32
CA ALA A 378 -4.99 -4.00 11.03
C ALA A 378 -5.51 -2.59 11.38
N MET A 379 -4.63 -1.68 11.80
CA MET A 379 -4.98 -0.28 12.08
C MET A 379 -5.57 0.42 10.86
N ILE A 380 -4.99 0.22 9.66
CA ILE A 380 -5.50 0.80 8.41
C ILE A 380 -6.90 0.23 8.10
N LYS A 381 -7.06 -1.09 8.20
CA LYS A 381 -8.35 -1.76 7.93
C LYS A 381 -9.44 -1.41 8.94
N ALA A 382 -9.09 -1.23 10.22
CA ALA A 382 -10.03 -0.91 11.30
C ALA A 382 -10.83 0.37 11.03
N VAL A 383 -10.26 1.34 10.30
CA VAL A 383 -10.92 2.60 9.92
C VAL A 383 -12.23 2.37 9.15
N GLN A 384 -12.33 1.27 8.40
CA GLN A 384 -13.49 0.96 7.56
C GLN A 384 -14.72 0.51 8.36
N PHE A 385 -14.55 0.18 9.65
CA PHE A 385 -15.63 -0.28 10.50
C PHE A 385 -16.47 0.90 11.01
N PRO A 386 -17.78 0.71 11.23
CA PRO A 386 -18.67 1.77 11.66
C PRO A 386 -18.32 2.24 13.09
N ALA A 387 -18.72 3.46 13.45
CA ALA A 387 -18.26 4.17 14.66
C ALA A 387 -18.52 3.40 15.97
N GLU A 388 -19.55 2.57 16.00
CA GLU A 388 -19.95 1.74 17.13
C GLU A 388 -18.89 0.67 17.46
N LYS A 389 -18.16 0.18 16.44
CA LYS A 389 -17.06 -0.77 16.64
C LYS A 389 -15.79 0.00 16.98
N VAL A 390 -15.60 0.29 18.26
CA VAL A 390 -14.49 1.09 18.78
C VAL A 390 -13.25 0.26 19.09
N ILE A 391 -13.40 -0.85 19.83
CA ILE A 391 -12.26 -1.63 20.34
C ILE A 391 -12.01 -2.86 19.48
N PHE A 392 -10.74 -3.09 19.14
CA PHE A 392 -10.25 -4.29 18.45
C PHE A 392 -9.20 -4.99 19.31
N ASP A 393 -9.48 -6.19 19.80
CA ASP A 393 -8.48 -6.99 20.51
C ASP A 393 -7.50 -7.69 19.55
N SER A 394 -6.38 -8.21 20.07
CA SER A 394 -5.36 -8.84 19.23
C SER A 394 -5.86 -10.00 18.37
N GLY A 395 -6.88 -10.75 18.81
CA GLY A 395 -7.48 -11.81 18.02
C GLY A 395 -8.18 -11.24 16.79
N GLU A 396 -8.94 -10.17 16.98
CA GLU A 396 -9.61 -9.42 15.90
C GLU A 396 -8.59 -8.77 14.97
N LEU A 397 -7.51 -8.18 15.50
CA LEU A 397 -6.43 -7.60 14.68
C LEU A 397 -5.79 -8.66 13.77
N GLN A 398 -5.56 -9.87 14.28
CA GLN A 398 -5.04 -10.99 13.48
C GLN A 398 -6.03 -11.41 12.39
N ASP A 399 -7.34 -11.40 12.67
CA ASP A 399 -8.36 -11.78 11.70
C ASP A 399 -8.55 -10.71 10.62
N LEU A 400 -8.31 -9.44 10.92
CA LEU A 400 -8.30 -8.37 9.92
C LEU A 400 -7.19 -8.51 8.87
N VAL A 401 -6.07 -9.18 9.17
CA VAL A 401 -4.88 -9.20 8.30
C VAL A 401 -4.60 -10.56 7.65
N LYS A 402 -5.44 -11.54 7.93
CA LYS A 402 -5.59 -12.71 7.05
C LYS A 402 -6.20 -12.27 5.72
#